data_AF-A0A834WLR0-F1
#
_entry.id   AF-A0A834WLR0-F1
#
_cell.length_a   1.000
_cell.length_b   1.000
_cell.length_c   1.000
_cell.angle_alpha   90.00
_cell.angle_beta   90.00
_cell.angle_gamma   90.00
#
_symmetry.space_group_name_H-M   'P 1'
#
loop_
_entity.id
_entity.type
_entity.pdbx_description
1 polymer ?
#
loop_
_entity_poly.entity_id
_entity_poly.type
_entity_poly.pdbx_seq_one_letter_code
_entity_poly.pdbx_strand_id
1 'polypeptide(L)'
;MGEMGESKCIFLAFLLVCSMLQIVCNSHGVQPLSKIAVHKATFSLLDLAYIKASPQGQNTEWVSVEYSSPMPSNDDWIGIFSPANFSASTCPEENRRVYPPLLCSAPIKYQFANYTNHQYKVNGKGFLRLQLINQRSDFSFALFSGGLSNVSSSSV
;
A
#
# COMPACT_ATOMS: atom_id res chain seq x y z
N MET A 1 -40.07 56.76 3.09
CA MET A 1 -39.02 56.50 2.09
C MET A 1 -37.72 56.21 2.83
N GLY A 2 -37.51 54.97 3.28
CA GLY A 2 -36.34 54.68 4.13
C GLY A 2 -36.35 53.31 4.79
N GLU A 3 -36.57 52.22 4.03
CA GLU A 3 -36.36 50.84 4.53
C GLU A 3 -35.68 49.91 3.50
N MET A 4 -35.43 50.39 2.27
CA MET A 4 -34.91 49.57 1.18
C MET A 4 -33.36 49.51 1.14
N GLY A 5 -32.68 50.28 2.01
CA GLY A 5 -31.22 50.36 2.10
C GLY A 5 -30.62 49.32 3.05
N GLU A 6 -31.18 49.18 4.26
CA GLU A 6 -30.65 48.26 5.28
C GLU A 6 -30.77 46.80 4.88
N SER A 7 -31.90 46.39 4.31
CA SER A 7 -32.10 45.00 3.88
C SER A 7 -31.12 44.59 2.76
N LYS A 8 -30.81 45.52 1.85
CA LYS A 8 -29.80 45.30 0.79
C LYS A 8 -28.39 45.21 1.36
N CYS A 9 -28.05 46.05 2.34
CA CYS A 9 -26.76 46.01 3.03
C CYS A 9 -26.57 44.70 3.80
N ILE A 10 -27.62 44.21 4.48
CA ILE A 10 -27.59 42.93 5.19
C ILE A 10 -27.43 41.76 4.20
N PHE A 11 -28.14 41.80 3.07
CA PHE A 11 -28.04 40.76 2.04
C PHE A 11 -26.63 40.72 1.40
N LEU A 12 -26.05 41.89 1.11
CA LEU A 12 -24.69 42.01 0.59
C LEU A 12 -23.64 41.53 1.60
N ALA A 13 -23.81 41.86 2.88
CA ALA A 13 -22.94 41.38 3.94
C ALA A 13 -23.01 39.84 4.07
N PHE A 14 -24.21 39.26 3.97
CA PHE A 14 -24.40 37.81 4.02
C PHE A 14 -23.75 37.11 2.83
N LEU A 15 -23.89 37.66 1.61
CA LEU A 15 -23.24 37.13 0.41
C LEU A 15 -21.70 37.22 0.50
N LEU A 16 -21.16 38.31 1.05
CA LEU A 16 -19.72 38.45 1.30
C LEU A 16 -19.23 37.42 2.33
N VAL A 17 -19.93 37.24 3.44
CA VAL A 17 -19.59 36.23 4.46
C VAL A 17 -19.65 34.81 3.86
N CYS A 18 -20.68 34.49 3.08
CA CYS A 18 -20.79 33.22 2.38
C CYS A 18 -19.65 33.00 1.38
N SER A 19 -19.27 34.03 0.61
CA SER A 19 -18.16 33.95 -0.36
C SER A 19 -16.82 33.71 0.32
N MET A 20 -16.56 34.34 1.47
CA MET A 20 -15.33 34.11 2.24
C MET A 20 -15.32 32.71 2.87
N LEU A 21 -16.47 32.18 3.28
CA LEU A 21 -16.59 30.81 3.82
C LEU A 21 -16.26 29.74 2.77
N GLN A 22 -16.65 29.95 1.49
CA GLN A 22 -16.32 29.03 0.39
C GLN A 22 -14.81 28.97 0.12
N ILE A 23 -14.08 30.07 0.32
CA ILE A 23 -12.62 30.12 0.12
C ILE A 23 -11.88 29.33 1.20
N VAL A 24 -12.38 29.31 2.44
CA VAL A 24 -11.81 28.53 3.55
C VAL A 24 -12.12 27.04 3.42
N CYS A 25 -13.30 26.68 2.89
CA CYS A 25 -13.72 25.28 2.75
C CYS A 25 -13.15 24.56 1.51
N ASN A 26 -12.61 25.28 0.53
CA ASN A 26 -12.06 24.68 -0.71
C ASN A 26 -10.61 24.21 -0.60
N SER A 27 -10.04 24.10 0.59
CA SER A 27 -8.86 23.27 0.80
C SER A 27 -9.27 21.80 0.64
N HIS A 28 -9.38 21.34 -0.61
CA HIS A 28 -9.38 19.92 -0.94
C HIS A 28 -8.04 19.38 -0.47
N GLY A 29 -8.00 18.93 0.78
CA GLY A 29 -6.82 18.33 1.38
C GLY A 29 -6.47 17.13 0.55
N VAL A 30 -5.48 17.28 -0.33
CA VAL A 30 -4.93 16.18 -1.12
C VAL A 30 -4.52 15.13 -0.11
N GLN A 31 -5.20 13.97 -0.13
CA GLN A 31 -4.95 12.92 0.84
C GLN A 31 -3.44 12.63 0.82
N PRO A 32 -2.73 12.67 1.95
CA PRO A 32 -1.28 12.54 1.95
C PRO A 32 -0.78 11.26 1.27
N LEU A 33 -1.60 10.20 1.30
CA LEU A 33 -1.36 8.93 0.61
C LEU A 33 -1.34 9.07 -0.91
N SER A 34 -2.07 10.01 -1.52
CA SER A 34 -2.13 10.17 -2.98
C SER A 34 -0.81 10.64 -3.59
N LYS A 35 0.11 11.13 -2.75
CA LYS A 35 1.47 11.52 -3.13
C LYS A 35 2.48 10.37 -3.10
N ILE A 36 2.11 9.22 -2.50
CA ILE A 36 3.00 8.07 -2.41
C ILE A 36 2.78 7.16 -3.60
N ALA A 37 3.86 6.86 -4.32
CA ALA A 37 3.84 5.88 -5.39
C ALA A 37 3.74 4.47 -4.78
N VAL A 38 2.71 3.73 -5.19
CA VAL A 38 2.73 2.27 -5.09
C VAL A 38 3.35 1.78 -6.38
N HIS A 39 4.60 1.34 -6.31
CA HIS A 39 5.24 0.81 -7.51
C HIS A 39 4.59 -0.51 -7.87
N LYS A 40 4.20 -0.64 -9.14
CA LYS A 40 3.83 -1.93 -9.72
C LYS A 40 5.09 -2.80 -9.73
N ALA A 41 5.30 -3.55 -8.65
CA ALA A 41 6.32 -4.57 -8.60
C ALA A 41 5.75 -5.78 -9.36
N THR A 42 6.35 -6.12 -10.50
CA THR A 42 6.17 -7.42 -11.16
C THR A 42 7.54 -8.06 -11.15
N PHE A 43 7.77 -8.96 -10.18
CA PHE A 43 8.99 -9.75 -10.14
C PHE A 43 8.66 -11.16 -10.64
N SER A 44 9.36 -11.56 -11.70
CA SER A 44 9.04 -12.73 -12.50
C SER A 44 10.28 -13.61 -12.59
N LEU A 45 10.28 -14.73 -11.85
CA LEU A 45 11.22 -15.80 -12.11
C LEU A 45 10.64 -16.59 -13.30
N LEU A 46 11.24 -16.43 -14.49
CA LEU A 46 10.90 -17.14 -15.74
C LEU A 46 9.52 -16.85 -16.38
N ASP A 47 8.85 -15.72 -16.09
CA ASP A 47 7.47 -15.40 -16.53
C ASP A 47 6.36 -16.28 -15.96
N LEU A 48 6.67 -17.08 -14.94
CA LEU A 48 5.72 -18.01 -14.33
C LEU A 48 5.17 -17.54 -12.98
N ALA A 49 5.97 -16.85 -12.18
CA ALA A 49 5.52 -16.22 -10.94
C ALA A 49 5.27 -14.72 -11.17
N TYR A 50 4.25 -14.16 -10.52
CA TYR A 50 4.05 -12.73 -10.51
C TYR A 50 3.44 -12.24 -9.20
N ILE A 51 3.68 -10.98 -8.93
CA ILE A 51 2.92 -10.17 -7.98
C ILE A 51 2.57 -8.87 -8.69
N LYS A 52 1.43 -8.27 -8.35
CA LYS A 52 0.97 -7.01 -8.92
C LYS A 52 0.17 -6.26 -7.87
N ALA A 53 0.65 -5.08 -7.51
CA ALA A 53 -0.09 -4.15 -6.67
C ALA A 53 -0.85 -3.13 -7.54
N SER A 54 -2.05 -2.76 -7.13
CA SER A 54 -2.86 -1.74 -7.80
C SER A 54 -3.65 -0.94 -6.77
N PRO A 55 -3.54 0.40 -6.74
CA PRO A 55 -4.33 1.23 -5.85
C PRO A 55 -5.81 1.11 -6.21
N GLN A 56 -6.68 1.10 -5.19
CA GLN A 56 -8.12 1.15 -5.39
C GLN A 56 -8.63 2.57 -5.19
N GLY A 57 -9.16 3.16 -6.27
CA GLY A 57 -9.84 4.46 -6.23
C GLY A 57 -8.90 5.66 -6.14
N GLN A 58 -9.50 6.81 -5.80
CA GLN A 58 -8.81 8.11 -5.74
C GLN A 58 -8.00 8.28 -4.46
N ASN A 59 -8.42 7.57 -3.40
CA ASN A 59 -7.76 7.52 -2.12
C ASN A 59 -6.89 6.27 -2.05
N THR A 60 -5.59 6.40 -2.30
CA THR A 60 -4.55 5.33 -2.40
C THR A 60 -4.32 4.52 -1.11
N GLU A 61 -5.26 4.60 -0.17
CA GLU A 61 -5.25 3.92 1.12
C GLU A 61 -5.45 2.41 0.97
N TRP A 62 -6.27 1.97 0.02
CA TRP A 62 -6.47 0.56 -0.25
C TRP A 62 -5.67 0.13 -1.47
N VAL A 63 -4.89 -0.94 -1.30
CA VAL A 63 -4.12 -1.56 -2.36
C VAL A 63 -4.59 -3.00 -2.53
N SER A 64 -4.91 -3.35 -3.77
CA SER A 64 -5.15 -4.73 -4.20
C SER A 64 -3.84 -5.34 -4.66
N VAL A 65 -3.55 -6.53 -4.15
CA VAL A 65 -2.34 -7.29 -4.50
C VAL A 65 -2.78 -8.62 -5.06
N GLU A 66 -2.53 -8.82 -6.34
CA GLU A 66 -2.74 -10.09 -7.05
C GLU A 66 -1.41 -10.79 -7.24
N TYR A 67 -1.38 -12.11 -7.04
CA TYR A 67 -0.14 -12.87 -7.14
C TYR A 67 -0.40 -14.29 -7.63
N SER A 68 0.62 -14.85 -8.28
CA SER A 68 0.65 -16.23 -8.75
C SER A 68 2.03 -16.84 -8.53
N SER A 69 2.07 -18.11 -8.12
CA SER A 69 3.27 -18.95 -8.09
C SER A 69 3.03 -20.22 -8.89
N PRO A 70 3.98 -20.66 -9.75
CA PRO A 70 3.88 -21.94 -10.45
C PRO A 70 4.13 -23.13 -9.53
N MET A 71 4.76 -22.92 -8.37
CA MET A 71 5.06 -23.94 -7.36
C MET A 71 4.58 -23.44 -5.99
N PRO A 72 3.26 -23.37 -5.77
CA PRO A 72 2.75 -22.80 -4.55
C PRO A 72 2.97 -23.69 -3.34
N SER A 73 3.34 -23.07 -2.22
CA SER A 73 3.47 -23.70 -0.92
C SER A 73 2.56 -23.03 0.12
N ASN A 74 2.24 -23.75 1.19
CA ASN A 74 1.59 -23.14 2.35
C ASN A 74 2.50 -22.14 3.07
N ASP A 75 3.81 -22.25 2.85
CA ASP A 75 4.82 -21.41 3.48
C ASP A 75 5.21 -20.21 2.60
N ASP A 76 4.54 -20.03 1.46
CA ASP A 76 4.72 -18.85 0.64
C ASP A 76 4.11 -17.63 1.33
N TRP A 77 4.78 -16.49 1.23
CA TRP A 77 4.40 -15.28 1.94
C TRP A 77 4.75 -14.02 1.15
N ILE A 78 4.04 -12.94 1.45
CA ILE A 78 4.15 -11.67 0.78
C ILE A 78 4.72 -10.66 1.77
N GLY A 79 5.85 -10.04 1.42
CA GLY A 79 6.44 -8.93 2.15
C GLY A 79 5.99 -7.60 1.58
N ILE A 80 5.68 -6.65 2.47
CA ILE A 80 5.40 -5.25 2.16
C ILE A 80 6.60 -4.42 2.64
N PHE A 81 7.25 -3.72 1.72
CA PHE A 81 8.46 -2.94 2.01
C PHE A 81 8.21 -1.45 1.77
N SER A 82 8.77 -0.64 2.66
CA SER A 82 8.98 0.79 2.43
C SER A 82 10.32 1.17 3.08
N PRO A 83 11.25 1.81 2.36
CA PRO A 83 11.14 2.25 0.95
C PRO A 83 10.97 1.11 -0.05
N ALA A 84 10.47 1.42 -1.25
CA ALA A 84 10.18 0.41 -2.27
C ALA A 84 11.44 -0.30 -2.78
N ASN A 85 12.60 0.37 -2.73
CA ASN A 85 13.90 -0.19 -3.08
C ASN A 85 14.47 -1.01 -1.91
N PHE A 86 13.98 -2.23 -1.73
CA PHE A 86 14.41 -3.14 -0.67
C PHE A 86 15.45 -4.14 -1.17
N SER A 87 16.30 -4.62 -0.27
CA SER A 87 17.20 -5.75 -0.52
C SER A 87 16.57 -7.05 -0.03
N ALA A 88 16.43 -8.01 -0.94
CA ALA A 88 16.01 -9.38 -0.66
C ALA A 88 17.18 -10.28 -0.18
N SER A 89 18.40 -9.73 -0.04
CA SER A 89 19.55 -10.51 0.44
C SER A 89 19.34 -10.96 1.88
N THR A 90 19.84 -12.16 2.20
CA THR A 90 19.84 -12.67 3.56
C THR A 90 20.87 -11.94 4.42
N CYS A 91 20.46 -11.45 5.58
CA CYS A 91 21.34 -10.86 6.58
C CYS A 91 21.40 -11.76 7.82
N PRO A 92 22.60 -12.12 8.33
CA PRO A 92 22.73 -13.05 9.45
C PRO A 92 22.16 -12.47 10.75
N GLU A 93 21.74 -13.35 11.67
CA GLU A 93 21.33 -12.94 13.02
C GLU A 93 22.53 -12.39 13.80
N GLU A 94 22.50 -11.09 14.09
CA GLU A 94 23.55 -10.45 14.89
C GLU A 94 23.39 -10.71 16.39
N ASN A 95 22.14 -10.91 16.85
CA ASN A 95 21.81 -11.13 18.25
C ASN A 95 20.45 -11.82 18.42
N ARG A 96 20.12 -12.24 19.65
CA ARG A 96 18.87 -12.97 19.99
C ARG A 96 17.56 -12.16 19.83
N ARG A 97 17.63 -10.87 19.46
CA ARG A 97 16.47 -10.00 19.19
C ARG A 97 16.21 -9.82 17.70
N VAL A 98 17.08 -10.39 16.85
CA VAL A 98 16.82 -10.50 15.41
C VAL A 98 15.95 -11.73 15.20
N TYR A 99 14.82 -11.56 14.54
CA TYR A 99 13.87 -12.63 14.25
C TYR A 99 13.65 -12.74 12.74
N PRO A 100 13.31 -13.94 12.25
CA PRO A 100 12.93 -14.11 10.85
C PRO A 100 11.72 -13.24 10.45
N PRO A 101 11.61 -12.81 9.17
CA PRO A 101 12.49 -13.14 8.05
C PRO A 101 13.80 -12.35 8.05
N LEU A 102 14.91 -13.07 7.86
CA LEU A 102 16.28 -12.55 7.93
C LEU A 102 16.71 -11.85 6.63
N LEU A 103 15.98 -10.80 6.25
CA LEU A 103 16.27 -9.96 5.09
C LEU A 103 17.04 -8.71 5.51
N CYS A 104 17.98 -8.27 4.66
CA CYS A 104 18.72 -7.04 4.89
C CYS A 104 17.83 -5.79 4.86
N SER A 105 16.65 -5.88 4.24
CA SER A 105 15.57 -4.92 4.40
C SER A 105 14.40 -5.61 5.08
N ALA A 106 14.07 -5.21 6.31
CA ALA A 106 12.94 -5.78 7.04
C ALA A 106 11.61 -5.33 6.40
N PRO A 107 10.66 -6.24 6.15
CA PRO A 107 9.33 -5.84 5.70
C PRO A 107 8.61 -5.09 6.83
N ILE A 108 7.84 -4.06 6.47
CA ILE A 108 6.96 -3.35 7.41
C ILE A 108 5.86 -4.29 7.91
N LYS A 109 5.41 -5.16 7.03
CA LYS A 109 4.43 -6.20 7.32
C LYS A 109 4.64 -7.35 6.35
N TYR A 110 4.24 -8.54 6.77
CA TYR A 110 4.12 -9.69 5.89
C TYR A 110 2.77 -10.40 6.08
N GLN A 111 2.39 -11.22 5.11
CA GLN A 111 1.22 -12.09 5.20
C GLN A 111 1.43 -13.35 4.37
N PHE A 112 0.95 -14.50 4.84
CA PHE A 112 0.99 -15.74 4.06
C PHE A 112 0.11 -15.66 2.81
N ALA A 113 0.59 -16.27 1.72
CA ALA A 113 -0.09 -16.26 0.42
C ALA A 113 -1.45 -16.98 0.45
N ASN A 114 -1.64 -17.93 1.36
CA ASN A 114 -2.87 -18.69 1.56
C ASN A 114 -3.85 -18.05 2.58
N TYR A 115 -3.56 -16.85 3.10
CA TYR A 115 -4.33 -16.23 4.18
C TYR A 115 -5.81 -16.02 3.83
N THR A 116 -6.10 -15.48 2.65
CA THR A 116 -7.48 -15.29 2.15
C THR A 116 -7.95 -16.43 1.26
N ASN A 117 -7.02 -17.13 0.59
CA ASN A 117 -7.31 -18.21 -0.33
C ASN A 117 -6.68 -19.52 0.15
N HIS A 118 -7.46 -20.34 0.85
CA HIS A 118 -7.01 -21.66 1.30
C HIS A 118 -6.66 -22.61 0.13
N GLN A 119 -7.14 -22.33 -1.09
CA GLN A 119 -6.81 -23.11 -2.29
C GLN A 119 -5.51 -22.65 -2.98
N TYR A 120 -4.80 -21.66 -2.43
CA TYR A 120 -3.54 -21.15 -3.00
C TYR A 120 -2.54 -22.28 -3.29
N LYS A 121 -2.37 -23.24 -2.37
CA LYS A 121 -1.48 -24.39 -2.54
C LYS A 121 -1.83 -25.27 -3.77
N VAL A 122 -3.06 -25.21 -4.25
CA VAL A 122 -3.53 -26.01 -5.39
C VAL A 122 -3.49 -25.20 -6.69
N ASN A 123 -3.97 -23.96 -6.68
CA ASN A 123 -4.13 -23.15 -7.90
C ASN A 123 -3.00 -22.15 -8.13
N GLY A 124 -2.14 -21.93 -7.15
CA GLY A 124 -1.03 -20.99 -7.18
C GLY A 124 -1.42 -19.52 -7.15
N LYS A 125 -2.71 -19.18 -7.03
CA LYS A 125 -3.24 -17.83 -7.21
C LYS A 125 -3.83 -17.28 -5.93
N GLY A 126 -3.56 -16.02 -5.66
CA GLY A 126 -4.12 -15.35 -4.49
C GLY A 126 -4.35 -13.86 -4.70
N PHE A 127 -5.06 -13.31 -3.73
CA PHE A 127 -5.49 -11.92 -3.72
C PHE A 127 -5.53 -11.39 -2.29
N LEU A 128 -4.91 -10.24 -2.06
CA LEU A 128 -4.96 -9.52 -0.80
C LEU A 128 -5.49 -8.10 -1.01
N ARG A 129 -6.28 -7.62 -0.05
CA ARG A 129 -6.58 -6.20 0.13
C ARG A 129 -5.88 -5.71 1.36
N LEU A 130 -5.07 -4.67 1.19
CA LEU A 130 -4.25 -4.10 2.25
C LEU A 130 -4.60 -2.62 2.38
N GLN A 131 -4.75 -2.18 3.63
CA GLN A 131 -4.81 -0.76 3.97
C GLN A 131 -3.39 -0.29 4.26
N LEU A 132 -2.87 0.64 3.46
CA LEU A 132 -1.54 1.20 3.66
C LEU A 132 -1.64 2.53 4.42
N ILE A 133 -0.79 2.67 5.44
CA ILE A 133 -0.61 3.93 6.18
C ILE A 133 0.55 4.70 5.56
N ASN A 134 0.42 6.02 5.44
CA ASN A 134 1.47 6.87 4.91
C ASN A 134 2.71 6.83 5.82
N GLN A 135 3.78 6.18 5.36
CA GLN A 135 5.07 6.13 6.05
C GLN A 135 6.14 7.04 5.42
N ARG A 136 5.73 8.05 4.64
CA ARG A 136 6.60 9.04 3.96
C ARG A 136 7.52 8.51 2.85
N SER A 137 7.43 7.22 2.52
CA SER A 137 8.15 6.57 1.42
C SER A 137 7.21 5.71 0.57
N ASP A 138 7.69 5.33 -0.61
CA ASP A 138 7.03 4.46 -1.57
C ASP A 138 6.96 3.00 -1.10
N PHE A 139 6.07 2.23 -1.71
CA PHE A 139 5.84 0.83 -1.35
C PHE A 139 6.18 -0.13 -2.48
N SER A 140 6.75 -1.28 -2.12
CA SER A 140 6.88 -2.44 -2.98
C SER A 140 6.39 -3.71 -2.28
N PHE A 141 6.08 -4.71 -3.10
CA PHE A 141 5.54 -5.99 -2.69
C PHE A 141 6.39 -7.10 -3.31
N ALA A 142 6.69 -8.12 -2.54
CA ALA A 142 7.42 -9.29 -3.04
C ALA A 142 6.79 -10.58 -2.52
N LEU A 143 6.76 -11.59 -3.38
CA LEU A 143 6.32 -12.95 -3.05
C LEU A 143 7.57 -13.81 -2.81
N PHE A 144 7.60 -14.48 -1.66
CA PHE A 144 8.68 -15.35 -1.22
C PHE A 144 8.17 -16.76 -1.00
N SER A 145 9.08 -17.73 -1.09
CA SER A 145 8.83 -19.14 -0.80
C SER A 145 9.82 -19.66 0.24
N GLY A 146 9.50 -20.80 0.86
CA GLY A 146 10.37 -21.46 1.86
C GLY A 146 10.12 -21.04 3.32
N GLY A 147 9.08 -20.24 3.56
CA GLY A 147 8.73 -19.75 4.90
C GLY A 147 9.58 -18.57 5.36
N LEU A 148 9.40 -18.17 6.62
CA LEU A 148 10.07 -17.00 7.19
C LEU A 148 11.52 -17.31 7.60
N SER A 149 11.81 -18.54 8.04
CA SER A 149 13.13 -18.94 8.54
C SER A 149 14.13 -19.28 7.44
N ASN A 150 13.64 -19.75 6.28
CA ASN A 150 14.47 -20.07 5.13
C ASN A 150 13.90 -19.35 3.91
N VAL A 151 14.24 -18.07 3.80
CA VAL A 151 13.71 -17.24 2.73
C VAL A 151 14.46 -17.57 1.45
N SER A 152 13.83 -18.37 0.59
CA SER A 152 14.19 -18.35 -0.83
C SER A 152 13.42 -17.19 -1.44
N SER A 153 14.10 -16.06 -1.59
CA SER A 153 13.67 -15.09 -2.59
C SER A 153 13.85 -15.74 -3.95
N SER A 154 12.82 -15.67 -4.78
CA SER A 154 13.09 -15.55 -6.20
C SER A 154 13.90 -14.27 -6.35
N SER A 155 15.22 -14.38 -6.37
CA SER A 155 16.16 -13.26 -6.48
C SER A 155 17.25 -13.65 -7.46
N VAL A 156 17.09 -13.18 -8.70
CA VAL A 156 18.17 -12.95 -9.67
C VAL A 156 17.86 -11.62 -10.35
#